data_AF-A0ABD5MKY8-F1
#
_entry.id   AF-A0ABD5MKY8-F1
#
_cell.length_a   1.000
_cell.length_b   1.000
_cell.length_c   1.000
_cell.angle_alpha   90.00
_cell.angle_beta   90.00
_cell.angle_gamma   90.00
#
_symmetry.space_group_name_H-M   'P 1'
#
loop_
_entity.id
_entity.type
_entity.pdbx_description
1 polymer ?
#
loop_
_entity_poly.entity_id
_entity_poly.type
_entity_poly.pdbx_seq_one_letter_code
_entity_poly.pdbx_strand_id
1 'polypeptide(L)'
;MVAVIDSLIVFVVSALVGGIGIYAGATVLSDARSYEHAVWTALIGALAWVIVSTLFGWLPLLGTALTYLAYLAVIKWRYKGGWITAAGIALVGWLAATLVLSLLSAVGFGGFSALGIPGV
;
A
#
# COMPACT_ATOMS: atom_id res chain seq x y z
N MET A 1 0.50 25.21 8.22
CA MET A 1 0.91 25.11 6.79
C MET A 1 2.04 24.10 6.57
N VAL A 2 3.01 23.94 7.49
CA VAL A 2 4.10 22.95 7.39
C VAL A 2 3.59 21.49 7.34
N ALA A 3 2.57 21.15 8.14
CA ALA A 3 2.04 19.78 8.24
C ALA A 3 1.44 19.17 6.94
N VAL A 4 0.87 20.00 6.05
CA VAL A 4 0.23 19.49 4.82
C VAL A 4 1.27 19.10 3.78
N ILE A 5 2.33 19.91 3.65
CA ILE A 5 3.44 19.64 2.74
C ILE A 5 4.19 18.38 3.19
N ASP A 6 4.45 18.24 4.50
CA ASP A 6 5.10 17.05 5.04
C ASP A 6 4.26 15.78 4.80
N SER A 7 2.94 15.86 5.04
CA SER A 7 2.02 14.73 4.78
C SER A 7 1.98 14.35 3.30
N LEU A 8 2.03 15.33 2.39
CA LEU A 8 2.07 15.09 0.95
C LEU A 8 3.38 14.44 0.52
N ILE A 9 4.54 14.93 1.03
CA ILE A 9 5.85 14.34 0.75
C ILE A 9 5.87 12.88 1.20
N VAL A 10 5.41 12.61 2.42
CA VAL A 10 5.33 11.24 2.96
C VAL A 10 4.43 10.37 2.11
N PHE A 11 3.25 10.87 1.73
CA PHE A 11 2.33 10.13 0.87
C PHE A 11 2.99 9.77 -0.47
N VAL A 12 3.64 10.73 -1.12
CA VAL A 12 4.33 10.51 -2.39
C VAL A 12 5.48 9.51 -2.23
N VAL A 13 6.34 9.67 -1.21
CA VAL A 13 7.46 8.75 -0.96
C VAL A 13 6.93 7.34 -0.66
N SER A 14 5.91 7.23 0.18
CA SER A 14 5.29 5.95 0.53
C SER A 14 4.63 5.28 -0.67
N ALA A 15 3.98 6.06 -1.54
CA ALA A 15 3.37 5.56 -2.78
C ALA A 15 4.44 5.07 -3.77
N LEU A 16 5.55 5.80 -3.92
CA LEU A 16 6.67 5.37 -4.77
C LEU A 16 7.30 4.08 -4.24
N VAL A 17 7.55 4.00 -2.95
CA VAL A 17 8.06 2.78 -2.30
C VAL A 17 7.09 1.62 -2.43
N GLY A 18 5.80 1.86 -2.20
CA GLY A 18 4.74 0.88 -2.44
C GLY A 18 4.76 0.40 -3.89
N GLY A 19 4.98 1.31 -4.84
CA GLY A 19 5.22 1.00 -6.25
C GLY A 19 6.43 0.09 -6.46
N ILE A 20 7.55 0.30 -5.76
CA ILE A 20 8.73 -0.58 -5.81
C ILE A 20 8.38 -1.98 -5.32
N GLY A 21 7.70 -2.09 -4.17
CA GLY A 21 7.32 -3.39 -3.63
C GLY A 21 6.31 -4.12 -4.52
N ILE A 22 5.33 -3.41 -5.10
CA ILE A 22 4.40 -3.99 -6.09
C ILE A 22 5.17 -4.44 -7.34
N TYR A 23 6.11 -3.64 -7.85
CA TYR A 23 6.91 -4.00 -9.02
C TYR A 23 7.74 -5.26 -8.75
N ALA A 24 8.47 -5.29 -7.62
CA ALA A 24 9.24 -6.47 -7.22
C ALA A 24 8.35 -7.71 -7.06
N GLY A 25 7.21 -7.60 -6.37
CA GLY A 25 6.24 -8.69 -6.24
C GLY A 25 5.70 -9.15 -7.60
N ALA A 26 5.34 -8.21 -8.47
CA ALA A 26 4.82 -8.50 -9.80
C ALA A 26 5.85 -9.16 -10.70
N THR A 27 7.14 -8.83 -10.59
CA THR A 27 8.22 -9.47 -11.36
C THR A 27 8.46 -10.93 -10.98
N VAL A 28 8.21 -11.29 -9.72
CA VAL A 28 8.41 -12.67 -9.23
C VAL A 28 7.14 -13.52 -9.42
N LEU A 29 5.97 -12.91 -9.24
CA LEU A 29 4.70 -13.64 -9.10
C LEU A 29 3.75 -13.51 -10.31
N SER A 30 4.04 -12.61 -11.27
CA SER A 30 3.18 -12.38 -12.43
C SER A 30 3.99 -11.98 -13.68
N ASP A 31 3.31 -11.74 -14.80
CA ASP A 31 3.94 -11.09 -15.95
C ASP A 31 4.35 -9.66 -15.57
N ALA A 32 5.66 -9.44 -15.50
CA ALA A 32 6.24 -8.15 -15.18
C ALA A 32 5.71 -7.05 -16.10
N ARG A 33 5.14 -6.00 -15.50
CA ARG A 33 4.80 -4.73 -16.17
C ARG A 33 5.81 -3.67 -15.78
N SER A 34 5.80 -2.53 -16.47
CA SER A 34 6.69 -1.41 -16.16
C SER A 34 6.53 -0.93 -14.72
N TYR A 35 7.60 -0.35 -14.15
CA TYR A 35 7.54 0.29 -12.83
C TYR A 35 6.44 1.36 -12.75
N GLU A 36 6.24 2.11 -13.84
CA GLU A 36 5.14 3.08 -13.96
C GLU A 36 3.77 2.43 -13.70
N HIS A 37 3.50 1.25 -14.28
CA HIS A 37 2.25 0.51 -14.05
C HIS A 37 2.08 0.15 -12.57
N ALA A 38 3.18 -0.19 -11.88
CA ALA A 38 3.19 -0.52 -10.46
C ALA A 38 2.94 0.71 -9.57
N VAL A 39 3.56 1.85 -9.87
CA VAL A 39 3.31 3.12 -9.15
C VAL A 39 1.84 3.53 -9.29
N TRP A 40 1.29 3.49 -10.50
CA TRP A 40 -0.14 3.73 -10.67
C TRP A 40 -1.00 2.72 -9.91
N THR A 41 -0.51 1.49 -9.67
CA THR A 41 -1.29 0.46 -8.95
C THR A 41 -1.31 0.82 -7.47
N ALA A 42 -0.16 1.23 -6.93
CA ALA A 42 -0.04 1.74 -5.59
C ALA A 42 -0.98 2.94 -5.37
N LEU A 43 -1.03 3.90 -6.31
CA LEU A 43 -1.90 5.07 -6.22
C LEU A 43 -3.40 4.71 -6.23
N ILE A 44 -3.84 3.86 -7.17
CA ILE A 44 -5.23 3.41 -7.24
C ILE A 44 -5.58 2.57 -6.01
N GLY A 45 -4.65 1.72 -5.55
CA GLY A 45 -4.79 0.91 -4.36
C GLY A 45 -4.92 1.77 -3.10
N ALA A 46 -4.12 2.81 -2.96
CA ALA A 46 -4.20 3.78 -1.86
C ALA A 46 -5.52 4.55 -1.89
N LEU A 47 -6.02 4.93 -3.08
CA LEU A 47 -7.32 5.58 -3.20
C LEU A 47 -8.46 4.63 -2.78
N ALA A 48 -8.44 3.38 -3.27
CA ALA A 48 -9.40 2.36 -2.87
C ALA A 48 -9.34 2.10 -1.36
N TRP A 49 -8.14 2.07 -0.78
CA TRP A 49 -7.93 1.95 0.66
C TRP A 49 -8.62 3.08 1.41
N VAL A 50 -8.33 4.34 1.07
CA VAL A 50 -8.92 5.52 1.73
C VAL A 50 -10.45 5.51 1.62
N ILE A 51 -11.00 5.20 0.44
CA ILE A 51 -12.46 5.15 0.25
C ILE A 51 -13.08 4.08 1.15
N VAL A 52 -12.56 2.85 1.12
CA VAL A 52 -13.16 1.72 1.85
C VAL A 52 -12.94 1.85 3.35
N SER A 53 -11.77 2.32 3.80
CA SER A 53 -11.51 2.58 5.22
C SER A 53 -12.41 3.70 5.76
N THR A 54 -12.69 4.73 4.97
CA THR A 54 -13.60 5.81 5.38
C THR A 54 -15.04 5.33 5.50
N LEU A 55 -15.50 4.46 4.59
CA LEU A 55 -16.88 3.95 4.58
C LEU A 55 -17.13 2.84 5.61
N PHE A 56 -16.16 1.94 5.80
CA PHE A 56 -16.35 0.69 6.56
C PHE A 56 -15.39 0.54 7.75
N GLY A 57 -14.41 1.43 7.92
CA GLY A 57 -13.40 1.33 8.98
C GLY A 57 -13.95 1.42 10.40
N TRP A 58 -15.18 1.87 10.58
CA TRP A 58 -15.89 1.87 11.85
C TRP A 58 -16.29 0.46 12.32
N LEU A 59 -16.35 -0.52 11.42
CA LEU A 59 -16.66 -1.91 11.75
C LEU A 59 -15.41 -2.64 12.28
N PRO A 60 -15.41 -3.15 13.52
CA PRO A 60 -14.29 -3.92 14.06
C PRO A 60 -14.00 -5.16 13.21
N LEU A 61 -12.73 -5.40 12.88
CA LEU A 61 -12.21 -6.48 12.02
C LEU A 61 -12.72 -6.46 10.57
N LEU A 62 -14.02 -6.32 10.33
CA LEU A 62 -14.63 -6.26 9.01
C LEU A 62 -14.15 -5.05 8.22
N GLY A 63 -14.01 -3.89 8.84
CA GLY A 63 -13.47 -2.69 8.17
C GLY A 63 -12.08 -2.93 7.61
N THR A 64 -11.20 -3.50 8.42
CA THR A 64 -9.84 -3.88 8.01
C THR A 64 -9.85 -4.94 6.91
N ALA A 65 -10.66 -5.98 7.07
CA ALA A 65 -10.77 -7.05 6.08
C ALA A 65 -11.27 -6.53 4.73
N LEU A 66 -12.32 -5.70 4.71
CA LEU A 66 -12.86 -5.09 3.49
C LEU A 66 -11.85 -4.15 2.82
N THR A 67 -11.14 -3.35 3.61
CA THR A 67 -10.12 -2.43 3.10
C THR A 67 -8.98 -3.21 2.43
N TYR A 68 -8.51 -4.27 3.07
CA TYR A 68 -7.47 -5.14 2.50
C TYR A 68 -7.99 -5.87 1.24
N LEU A 69 -9.21 -6.39 1.26
CA LEU A 69 -9.84 -7.02 0.09
C LEU A 69 -9.98 -6.05 -1.08
N ALA A 70 -10.30 -4.78 -0.82
CA ALA A 70 -10.36 -3.75 -1.86
C ALA A 70 -8.98 -3.52 -2.49
N TYR A 71 -7.93 -3.46 -1.68
CA TYR A 71 -6.56 -3.36 -2.16
C TYR A 71 -6.15 -4.57 -3.02
N LEU A 72 -6.46 -5.80 -2.57
CA LEU A 72 -6.23 -7.02 -3.35
C LEU A 72 -7.02 -7.03 -4.66
N ALA A 73 -8.26 -6.55 -4.65
CA ALA A 73 -9.09 -6.46 -5.84
C ALA A 73 -8.49 -5.52 -6.89
N VAL A 74 -7.91 -4.38 -6.47
CA VAL A 74 -7.19 -3.47 -7.37
C VAL A 74 -5.99 -4.16 -8.00
N ILE A 75 -5.17 -4.85 -7.21
CA ILE A 75 -3.99 -5.57 -7.73
C ILE A 75 -4.42 -6.67 -8.70
N LYS A 76 -5.42 -7.47 -8.35
CA LYS A 76 -5.98 -8.53 -9.21
C LYS A 76 -6.56 -7.98 -10.50
N TRP A 77 -7.17 -6.79 -10.47
CA TRP A 77 -7.69 -6.14 -11.67
C TRP A 77 -6.56 -5.61 -12.58
N ARG A 78 -5.44 -5.17 -11.98
CA ARG A 78 -4.31 -4.54 -12.68
C ARG A 78 -3.26 -5.52 -13.19
N TYR A 79 -3.15 -6.70 -12.58
CA TYR A 79 -2.21 -7.75 -12.94
C TYR A 79 -2.95 -9.03 -13.31
N LYS A 80 -2.54 -9.67 -14.41
CA LYS A 80 -3.10 -10.97 -14.81
C LYS A 80 -2.70 -12.00 -13.76
N GLY A 81 -3.68 -12.62 -13.10
CA GLY A 81 -3.43 -13.63 -12.07
C GLY A 81 -4.65 -13.97 -11.22
N GLY A 82 -4.46 -14.88 -10.28
CA GLY A 82 -5.45 -15.24 -9.26
C GLY A 82 -5.36 -14.37 -8.01
N TRP A 83 -6.26 -14.61 -7.06
CA TRP A 83 -6.24 -13.93 -5.76
C TRP A 83 -4.96 -14.20 -4.96
N ILE A 84 -4.38 -15.40 -5.09
CA ILE A 84 -3.11 -15.77 -4.42
C ILE A 84 -1.95 -14.93 -4.96
N THR A 85 -1.87 -14.75 -6.28
CA THR A 85 -0.88 -13.86 -6.91
C THR A 85 -1.01 -12.43 -6.40
N ALA A 86 -2.23 -11.91 -6.36
CA ALA A 86 -2.50 -10.56 -5.85
C ALA A 86 -2.09 -10.42 -4.37
N ALA A 87 -2.39 -11.41 -3.54
CA ALA A 87 -1.99 -11.43 -2.13
C ALA A 87 -0.46 -11.45 -1.96
N GLY A 88 0.27 -12.23 -2.78
CA GLY A 88 1.72 -12.24 -2.75
C GLY A 88 2.33 -10.90 -3.19
N ILE A 89 1.81 -10.29 -4.26
CA ILE A 89 2.25 -8.94 -4.70
C ILE A 89 1.96 -7.90 -3.61
N ALA A 90 0.77 -7.95 -3.01
CA ALA A 90 0.37 -7.06 -1.93
C ALA A 90 1.30 -7.18 -0.72
N LEU A 91 1.68 -8.42 -0.36
CA LEU A 91 2.57 -8.70 0.75
C LEU A 91 3.97 -8.12 0.52
N VAL A 92 4.54 -8.29 -0.67
CA VAL A 92 5.85 -7.69 -1.02
C VAL A 92 5.76 -6.17 -1.01
N GLY A 93 4.68 -5.61 -1.57
CA GLY A 93 4.34 -4.18 -1.49
C GLY A 93 4.33 -3.65 -0.06
N TRP A 94 3.63 -4.36 0.82
CA TRP A 94 3.47 -4.00 2.22
C TRP A 94 4.78 -4.09 3.01
N LEU A 95 5.59 -5.13 2.78
CA LEU A 95 6.91 -5.27 3.40
C LEU A 95 7.85 -4.14 2.98
N ALA A 96 7.86 -3.78 1.69
CA ALA A 96 8.67 -2.67 1.18
C ALA A 96 8.23 -1.33 1.81
N ALA A 97 6.93 -1.05 1.83
CA ALA A 97 6.39 0.16 2.45
C ALA A 97 6.72 0.24 3.94
N THR A 98 6.51 -0.86 4.69
CA THR A 98 6.81 -0.94 6.12
C THR A 98 8.29 -0.69 6.41
N LEU A 99 9.19 -1.28 5.61
CA LEU A 99 10.63 -1.08 5.76
C LEU A 99 11.00 0.40 5.59
N VAL A 100 10.52 1.06 4.53
CA VAL A 100 10.89 2.47 4.30
C VAL A 100 10.25 3.40 5.30
N LEU A 101 8.98 3.19 5.68
CA LEU A 101 8.35 3.97 6.74
C LEU A 101 9.11 3.83 8.07
N SER A 102 9.62 2.64 8.37
CA SER A 102 10.46 2.41 9.56
C SER A 102 11.78 3.17 9.49
N LEU A 103 12.43 3.18 8.32
CA LEU A 103 13.67 3.95 8.10
C LEU A 103 13.44 5.46 8.20
N LEU A 104 12.33 5.97 7.64
CA LEU A 104 11.95 7.38 7.73
C LEU A 104 11.65 7.80 9.18
N SER A 105 10.94 6.95 9.92
CA SER A 105 10.71 7.12 11.35
C SER A 105 12.03 7.16 12.14
N ALA A 106 12.98 6.27 11.83
CA ALA A 106 14.27 6.20 12.49
C ALA A 106 15.14 7.46 12.29
N VAL A 107 14.97 8.19 11.18
CA VAL A 107 15.68 9.45 10.91
C VAL A 107 14.91 10.70 11.34
N GLY A 108 13.83 10.54 12.11
CA GLY A 108 13.14 11.65 12.77
C GLY A 108 11.91 12.19 12.03
N PHE A 109 11.48 11.58 10.93
CA PHE A 109 10.16 11.84 10.35
C PHE A 109 9.12 11.03 11.17
N GLY A 110 8.70 11.57 12.33
CA GLY A 110 7.82 10.86 13.29
C GLY A 110 6.35 11.20 13.12
N GLY A 111 5.50 10.17 13.04
CA GLY A 111 4.03 10.29 12.90
C GLY A 111 3.36 9.11 12.18
N PHE A 112 4.13 8.12 11.74
CA PHE A 112 3.63 7.01 10.94
C PHE A 112 3.21 5.84 11.82
N SER A 113 1.94 5.81 12.22
CA SER A 113 1.33 4.53 12.58
C SER A 113 1.18 3.72 11.30
N ALA A 114 1.87 2.59 11.22
CA ALA A 114 1.62 1.62 10.17
C ALA A 114 0.16 1.17 10.32
N LEU A 115 -0.73 1.64 9.43
CA LEU A 115 -2.13 1.23 9.43
C LEU A 115 -2.18 -0.30 9.27
N GLY A 116 -2.46 -1.00 10.37
CA GLY A 116 -2.55 -2.46 10.43
C GLY A 116 -1.55 -3.18 11.33
N ILE A 117 -0.68 -2.50 12.09
CA ILE A 117 0.08 -3.12 13.19
C ILE A 117 -0.72 -2.98 14.50
N PRO A 118 -1.21 -4.07 15.12
CA PRO A 118 -1.75 -4.00 16.47
C PRO A 118 -0.60 -3.74 17.45
N GLY A 119 -0.67 -2.64 18.21
CA GLY A 119 0.26 -2.39 19.34
C GLY A 119 1.16 -1.16 19.25
N VAL A 120 0.87 -0.19 18.37
CA VAL A 120 1.37 1.19 18.49
C VAL A 120 0.21 2.16 18.65
#